data_AF-A0A9D6C7Z8-F1
#
_entry.id   AF-A0A9D6C7Z8-F1
#
_cell.length_a   1.000
_cell.length_b   1.000
_cell.length_c   1.000
_cell.angle_alpha   90.00
_cell.angle_beta   90.00
_cell.angle_gamma   90.00
#
_symmetry.space_group_name_H-M   'P 1'
#
loop_
_entity.id
_entity.type
_entity.pdbx_description
1 polymer ?
#
loop_
_entity_poly.entity_id
_entity_poly.type
_entity_poly.pdbx_seq_one_letter_code
_entity_poly.pdbx_strand_id
1 'polypeptide(L)'
;MTGLTLTAAAILATALALPAGAQTVVATGLYLPPMNAAAGRKLFASKGCVVCHSINGVGGTDAPKLDASTMKSPMDPFDFAAKMWHGAPAMIAMQQSELGAQIQFTGDELADIIAFAHDPAEQKKFSEADIPPNIKKHMMEGK
;
A
#
# COMPACT_ATOMS: atom_id res chain seq x y z
N MET A 1 -59.35 23.64 -37.83
CA MET A 1 -58.50 24.25 -36.79
C MET A 1 -57.94 23.14 -35.93
N THR A 2 -56.63 23.20 -35.74
CA THR A 2 -55.66 22.18 -35.32
C THR A 2 -55.80 21.73 -33.86
N GLY A 3 -55.72 20.42 -33.61
CA GLY A 3 -55.58 19.82 -32.29
C GLY A 3 -54.26 19.05 -32.20
N LEU A 4 -53.38 19.53 -31.32
CA LEU A 4 -51.95 19.22 -31.20
C LEU A 4 -51.72 17.88 -30.48
N THR A 5 -51.01 16.93 -31.11
CA THR A 5 -50.57 15.68 -30.47
C THR A 5 -49.27 15.91 -29.69
N LEU A 6 -49.29 15.72 -28.36
CA LEU A 6 -48.09 15.67 -27.52
C LEU A 6 -47.38 14.32 -27.71
N THR A 7 -46.19 14.32 -28.29
CA THR A 7 -45.27 13.18 -28.26
C THR A 7 -44.36 13.29 -27.05
N ALA A 8 -44.45 12.33 -26.13
CA ALA A 8 -43.51 12.19 -25.01
C ALA A 8 -42.16 11.69 -25.53
N ALA A 9 -41.12 12.51 -25.40
CA ALA A 9 -39.74 12.11 -25.70
C ALA A 9 -39.15 11.40 -24.47
N ALA A 10 -38.89 10.09 -24.60
CA ALA A 10 -38.16 9.32 -23.61
C ALA A 10 -36.66 9.66 -23.69
N ILE A 11 -36.11 10.21 -22.61
CA ILE A 11 -34.68 10.50 -22.48
C ILE A 11 -34.00 9.19 -22.04
N LEU A 12 -33.30 8.52 -22.97
CA LEU A 12 -32.40 7.42 -22.63
C LEU A 12 -31.19 7.99 -21.87
N ALA A 13 -31.09 7.71 -20.58
CA ALA A 13 -29.87 7.95 -19.81
C ALA A 13 -28.82 6.88 -20.18
N THR A 14 -27.91 7.23 -21.09
CA THR A 14 -26.70 6.43 -21.33
C THR A 14 -25.73 6.66 -20.18
N ALA A 15 -25.67 5.70 -19.26
CA ALA A 15 -24.60 5.64 -18.27
C ALA A 15 -23.28 5.37 -19.00
N LEU A 16 -22.43 6.40 -19.16
CA LEU A 16 -21.05 6.19 -19.56
C LEU A 16 -20.34 5.45 -18.41
N ALA A 17 -20.10 4.15 -18.61
CA ALA A 17 -19.17 3.41 -17.78
C ALA A 17 -17.77 3.99 -17.98
N LEU A 18 -17.22 4.63 -16.95
CA LEU A 18 -15.82 5.01 -16.91
C LEU A 18 -14.97 3.72 -16.97
N PRO A 19 -13.93 3.65 -17.82
CA PRO A 19 -13.04 2.50 -17.80
C PRO A 19 -12.31 2.48 -16.46
N ALA A 20 -12.44 1.37 -15.74
CA ALA A 20 -11.61 1.08 -14.60
C ALA A 20 -10.15 1.01 -15.09
N GLY A 21 -9.32 1.97 -14.67
CA GLY A 21 -7.90 2.04 -15.05
C GLY A 21 -7.44 3.31 -15.76
N ALA A 22 -8.12 4.45 -15.59
CA ALA A 22 -7.57 5.74 -16.03
C ALA A 22 -6.30 6.06 -15.22
N GLN A 23 -5.15 5.77 -15.82
CA GLN A 23 -3.84 6.01 -15.24
C GLN A 23 -3.62 7.52 -15.12
N THR A 24 -3.27 7.98 -13.93
CA THR A 24 -3.00 9.40 -13.67
C THR A 24 -1.63 9.75 -14.26
N VAL A 25 -1.58 10.05 -15.55
CA VAL A 25 -0.39 10.63 -16.17
C VAL A 25 -0.28 12.05 -15.64
N VAL A 26 0.63 12.29 -14.69
CA VAL A 26 1.00 13.65 -14.31
C VAL A 26 1.70 14.31 -15.51
N ALA A 27 1.38 15.59 -15.76
CA ALA A 27 1.70 16.34 -16.99
C ALA A 27 3.19 16.35 -17.41
N THR A 28 4.08 15.89 -16.53
CA THR A 28 5.52 15.79 -16.71
C THR A 28 5.98 14.48 -17.36
N GLY A 29 5.06 13.60 -17.79
CA GLY A 29 5.41 12.27 -18.32
C GLY A 29 5.89 11.29 -17.24
N LEU A 30 5.67 11.61 -15.96
CA LEU A 30 5.95 10.72 -14.86
C LEU A 30 4.83 9.68 -14.72
N TYR A 31 5.25 8.45 -14.45
CA TYR A 31 4.37 7.33 -14.19
C TYR A 31 4.22 7.13 -12.69
N LEU A 32 2.98 7.10 -12.21
CA LEU A 32 2.63 6.64 -10.88
C LEU A 32 2.03 5.25 -11.02
N PRO A 33 2.72 4.20 -10.54
CA PRO A 33 2.18 2.86 -10.64
C PRO A 33 0.84 2.72 -9.91
N PRO A 34 -0.02 1.79 -10.37
CA PRO A 34 -1.24 1.47 -9.66
C PRO A 34 -0.89 1.02 -8.24
N MET A 35 -1.70 1.47 -7.29
CA MET A 35 -1.51 1.21 -5.87
C MET A 35 -2.55 0.19 -5.39
N ASN A 36 -2.10 -0.97 -4.92
CA ASN A 36 -2.95 -2.04 -4.42
C ASN A 36 -2.58 -2.40 -2.96
N ALA A 37 -3.35 -1.87 -2.01
CA ALA A 37 -3.14 -2.11 -0.59
C ALA A 37 -3.21 -3.60 -0.21
N ALA A 38 -4.07 -4.40 -0.86
CA ALA A 38 -4.16 -5.83 -0.59
C ALA A 38 -2.92 -6.60 -1.05
N ALA A 39 -2.30 -6.20 -2.16
CA ALA A 39 -1.01 -6.72 -2.58
C ALA A 39 0.11 -6.24 -1.62
N GLY A 40 0.08 -4.96 -1.24
CA GLY A 40 0.98 -4.36 -0.27
C GLY A 40 0.98 -5.06 1.08
N ARG A 41 -0.19 -5.49 1.57
CA ARG A 41 -0.32 -6.27 2.81
C ARG A 41 0.49 -7.57 2.77
N LYS A 42 0.40 -8.29 1.64
CA LYS A 42 1.15 -9.54 1.44
C LYS A 42 2.65 -9.25 1.35
N LEU A 43 3.02 -8.22 0.59
CA LEU A 43 4.42 -7.81 0.41
C LEU A 43 5.07 -7.37 1.71
N PHE A 44 4.37 -6.60 2.55
CA PHE A 44 4.86 -6.16 3.86
C PHE A 44 5.28 -7.34 4.74
N ALA A 45 4.48 -8.42 4.75
CA ALA A 45 4.83 -9.64 5.45
C ALA A 45 5.93 -10.43 4.73
N SER A 46 5.74 -10.77 3.45
CA SER A 46 6.62 -11.70 2.74
C SER A 46 8.01 -11.14 2.44
N LYS A 47 8.17 -9.82 2.34
CA LYS A 47 9.47 -9.17 2.18
C LYS A 47 10.23 -9.05 3.51
N GLY A 48 9.57 -9.28 4.64
CA GLY A 48 10.18 -9.24 5.97
C GLY A 48 10.08 -7.89 6.70
N CYS A 49 9.30 -6.93 6.20
CA CYS A 49 9.11 -5.64 6.88
C CYS A 49 8.47 -5.81 8.27
N VAL A 50 7.56 -6.79 8.38
CA VAL A 50 6.87 -7.16 9.63
C VAL A 50 7.82 -7.65 10.74
N VAL A 51 9.05 -8.05 10.40
CA VAL A 51 10.02 -8.52 11.40
C VAL A 51 10.42 -7.40 12.37
N CYS A 52 10.54 -6.16 11.88
CA CYS A 52 10.95 -5.02 12.70
C CYS A 52 9.81 -4.00 12.91
N HIS A 53 8.91 -3.85 11.93
CA HIS A 53 7.81 -2.88 11.98
C HIS A 53 6.50 -3.56 12.37
N SER A 54 5.72 -2.93 13.24
CA SER A 54 4.35 -3.37 13.55
C SER A 54 3.28 -2.57 12.81
N ILE A 55 2.18 -3.24 12.48
CA ILE A 55 0.91 -2.64 12.03
C ILE A 55 -0.23 -3.34 12.79
N ASN A 56 -1.17 -2.57 13.33
CA ASN A 56 -2.32 -3.10 14.06
C ASN A 56 -1.91 -4.04 15.22
N GLY A 57 -0.78 -3.73 15.87
CA GLY A 57 -0.22 -4.55 16.94
C GLY A 57 0.42 -5.88 16.50
N VAL A 58 0.53 -6.13 15.20
CA VAL A 58 1.16 -7.34 14.62
C VAL A 58 2.51 -6.96 14.02
N GLY A 59 3.56 -7.71 14.38
CA GLY A 59 4.94 -7.48 13.94
C GLY A 59 5.91 -7.12 15.06
N GLY A 60 7.13 -6.76 14.67
CA GLY A 60 8.21 -6.40 15.58
C GLY A 60 8.07 -5.00 16.20
N THR A 61 8.94 -4.72 17.18
CA THR A 61 8.99 -3.44 17.92
C THR A 61 10.30 -2.69 17.77
N ASP A 62 11.22 -3.19 16.95
CA ASP A 62 12.56 -2.63 16.78
C ASP A 62 12.59 -1.42 15.85
N ALA A 63 11.49 -1.16 15.14
CA ALA A 63 11.33 -0.02 14.25
C ALA A 63 9.98 0.70 14.50
N PRO A 64 9.82 1.94 14.00
CA PRO A 64 8.57 2.69 14.17
C PRO A 64 7.35 1.93 13.64
N LYS A 65 6.24 2.03 14.37
CA LYS A 65 4.97 1.48 13.92
C LYS A 65 4.51 2.16 12.63
N LEU A 66 3.84 1.40 11.77
CA LEU A 66 3.33 1.90 10.49
C LEU A 66 1.80 1.93 10.46
N ASP A 67 1.17 2.14 11.62
CA ASP A 67 -0.28 2.32 11.74
C ASP A 67 -0.74 3.58 11.00
N ALA A 68 -1.54 3.39 9.94
CA ALA A 68 -2.08 4.45 9.10
C ALA A 68 -2.90 5.48 9.91
N SER A 69 -3.52 5.05 11.02
CA SER A 69 -4.28 5.92 11.92
C SER A 69 -3.43 7.00 12.62
N THR A 70 -2.10 6.84 12.62
CA THR A 70 -1.16 7.79 13.24
C THR A 70 -0.42 8.65 12.21
N MET A 71 -0.59 8.37 10.92
CA MET A 71 0.09 9.08 9.84
C MET A 71 -0.70 10.32 9.42
N LYS A 72 0.02 11.31 8.89
CA LYS A 72 -0.59 12.52 8.35
C LYS A 72 -1.41 12.18 7.11
N SER A 73 -2.60 12.77 7.00
CA SER A 73 -3.47 12.71 5.82
C SER A 73 -3.57 14.09 5.17
N PRO A 74 -3.56 14.22 3.82
CA PRO A 74 -3.45 13.13 2.84
C PRO A 74 -2.07 12.47 2.81
N MET A 75 -2.02 11.22 2.32
CA MET A 75 -0.77 10.49 2.07
C MET A 75 0.10 11.25 1.07
N ASP A 76 1.39 11.38 1.37
CA ASP A 76 2.42 11.76 0.41
C ASP A 76 3.38 10.57 0.21
N PRO A 77 3.31 9.85 -0.94
CA PRO A 77 4.17 8.71 -1.19
C PRO A 77 5.66 9.09 -1.30
N PHE A 78 5.98 10.34 -1.66
CA PHE A 78 7.36 10.82 -1.74
C PHE A 78 7.93 11.11 -0.36
N ASP A 79 7.13 11.65 0.57
CA ASP A 79 7.55 11.82 1.97
C ASP A 79 7.78 10.46 2.65
N PHE A 80 6.96 9.45 2.36
CA PHE A 80 7.20 8.09 2.83
C PHE A 80 8.54 7.53 2.31
N ALA A 81 8.79 7.65 0.99
CA ALA A 81 10.04 7.21 0.39
C ALA A 81 11.25 7.98 0.95
N ALA A 82 11.13 9.29 1.18
CA ALA A 82 12.18 10.11 1.77
C ALA A 82 12.51 9.69 3.21
N LYS A 83 11.49 9.36 4.02
CA LYS A 83 11.69 8.81 5.37
C LYS A 83 12.38 7.45 5.34
N MET A 84 11.97 6.55 4.44
CA MET A 84 12.67 5.28 4.22
C MET A 84 14.14 5.52 3.81
N TRP A 85 14.39 6.46 2.90
CA TRP A 85 15.74 6.80 2.46
C TRP A 85 16.61 7.31 3.60
N HIS A 86 16.08 8.18 4.44
CA HIS A 86 16.77 8.66 5.63
C HIS A 86 17.06 7.54 6.64
N GLY A 87 16.13 6.60 6.81
CA GLY A 87 16.30 5.42 7.67
C GLY A 87 17.14 4.30 7.05
N ALA A 88 17.50 4.38 5.77
CA ALA A 88 18.10 3.27 5.03
C ALA A 88 19.38 2.71 5.67
N PRO A 89 20.34 3.50 6.19
CA PRO A 89 21.54 2.93 6.82
C PRO A 89 21.23 2.01 8.01
N ALA A 90 20.30 2.42 8.88
CA ALA A 90 19.88 1.62 10.02
C ALA A 90 19.07 0.39 9.57
N MET A 91 18.15 0.59 8.63
CA MET A 91 17.35 -0.52 8.07
C MET A 91 18.22 -1.58 7.41
N ILE A 92 19.23 -1.19 6.63
CA ILE A 92 20.14 -2.13 5.94
C ILE A 92 20.95 -2.93 6.97
N ALA A 93 21.48 -2.27 8.00
CA ALA A 93 22.23 -2.95 9.06
C ALA A 93 21.36 -3.98 9.80
N MET A 94 20.13 -3.60 10.15
CA MET A 94 19.18 -4.51 10.81
C MET A 94 18.72 -5.63 9.88
N GLN A 95 18.44 -5.35 8.60
CA GLN A 95 18.10 -6.40 7.62
C GLN A 95 19.23 -7.41 7.45
N GLN A 96 20.48 -6.97 7.46
CA GLN A 96 21.63 -7.87 7.40
C GLN A 96 21.76 -8.74 8.65
N SER A 97 21.45 -8.20 9.83
CA SER A 97 21.44 -8.92 11.12
C SER A 97 20.29 -9.94 11.19
N GLU A 98 19.06 -9.48 10.96
CA GLU A 98 17.84 -10.25 11.22
C GLU A 98 17.44 -11.17 10.06
N LEU A 99 17.66 -10.72 8.82
CA LEU A 99 17.23 -11.42 7.60
C LEU A 99 18.41 -12.00 6.79
N GLY A 100 19.64 -11.64 7.13
CA GLY A 100 20.86 -12.08 6.43
C GLY A 100 21.12 -11.38 5.09
N ALA A 101 20.23 -10.48 4.64
CA ALA A 101 20.38 -9.73 3.40
C ALA A 101 19.48 -8.49 3.39
N GLN A 102 19.82 -7.51 2.55
CA GLN A 102 18.97 -6.35 2.29
C GLN A 102 17.69 -6.76 1.53
N ILE A 103 16.55 -6.22 1.95
CA ILE A 103 15.27 -6.39 1.25
C ILE A 103 15.31 -5.65 -0.09
N GLN A 104 14.92 -6.33 -1.17
CA GLN A 104 14.80 -5.75 -2.50
C GLN A 104 13.33 -5.71 -2.95
N PHE A 105 12.95 -4.60 -3.59
CA PHE A 105 11.63 -4.44 -4.21
C PHE A 105 11.70 -3.60 -5.48
N THR A 106 10.76 -3.83 -6.39
CA THR A 106 10.53 -3.00 -7.58
C THR A 106 9.74 -1.74 -7.24
N GLY A 107 9.61 -0.82 -8.21
CA GLY A 107 8.77 0.37 -8.06
C GLY A 107 7.29 0.03 -7.83
N ASP A 108 6.77 -0.98 -8.52
CA ASP A 108 5.37 -1.42 -8.37
C ASP A 108 5.14 -2.04 -6.98
N GLU A 109 6.06 -2.88 -6.51
CA GLU A 109 6.00 -3.45 -5.16
C GLU A 109 6.07 -2.36 -4.08
N LEU A 110 6.90 -1.35 -4.27
CA LEU A 110 6.97 -0.22 -3.34
C LEU A 110 5.66 0.58 -3.32
N ALA A 111 5.04 0.81 -4.48
CA ALA A 111 3.77 1.51 -4.56
C ALA A 111 2.64 0.76 -3.83
N ASP A 112 2.59 -0.57 -3.98
CA ASP A 112 1.66 -1.42 -3.25
C ASP A 112 1.90 -1.37 -1.73
N ILE A 113 3.16 -1.44 -1.29
CA ILE A 113 3.52 -1.32 0.14
C ILE A 113 3.12 0.04 0.70
N ILE A 114 3.37 1.14 -0.03
CA ILE A 114 2.98 2.49 0.38
C ILE A 114 1.46 2.59 0.52
N ALA A 115 0.72 2.00 -0.43
CA ALA A 115 -0.74 1.94 -0.39
C ALA A 115 -1.22 1.25 0.87
N PHE A 116 -0.65 0.09 1.20
CA PHE A 116 -0.98 -0.65 2.43
C PHE A 116 -0.60 0.11 3.71
N ALA A 117 0.56 0.77 3.74
CA ALA A 117 1.03 1.53 4.90
C ALA A 117 0.11 2.70 5.28
N HIS A 118 -0.76 3.15 4.37
CA HIS A 118 -1.71 4.24 4.60
C HIS A 118 -3.17 3.85 4.35
N ASP A 119 -3.51 2.56 4.31
CA ASP A 119 -4.89 2.08 4.18
C ASP A 119 -5.38 1.50 5.51
N PRO A 120 -6.08 2.28 6.37
CA PRO A 120 -6.59 1.79 7.65
C PRO A 120 -7.56 0.61 7.51
N ALA A 121 -8.28 0.50 6.39
CA ALA A 121 -9.25 -0.58 6.19
C ALA A 121 -8.54 -1.89 5.85
N GLU A 122 -7.48 -1.84 5.06
CA GLU A 122 -6.66 -3.02 4.76
C GLU A 122 -5.76 -3.41 5.94
N GLN A 123 -5.22 -2.45 6.69
CA GLN A 123 -4.43 -2.72 7.90
C GLN A 123 -5.22 -3.48 8.98
N LYS A 124 -6.53 -3.22 9.12
CA LYS A 124 -7.39 -3.99 10.03
C LYS A 124 -7.49 -5.48 9.68
N LYS A 125 -7.21 -5.84 8.42
CA LYS A 125 -7.21 -7.23 7.95
C LYS A 125 -5.86 -7.91 8.19
N PHE A 126 -4.81 -7.16 8.51
CA PHE A 126 -3.48 -7.69 8.73
C PHE A 126 -3.41 -8.46 10.06
N SER A 127 -2.87 -9.67 10.01
CA SER A 127 -2.80 -10.58 11.15
C SER A 127 -1.59 -11.51 11.06
N GLU A 128 -1.31 -12.23 12.16
CA GLU A 128 -0.31 -13.31 12.21
C GLU A 128 -0.52 -14.41 11.15
N ALA A 129 -1.73 -14.53 10.58
CA ALA A 129 -2.01 -15.47 9.51
C ALA A 129 -1.42 -15.03 8.15
N ASP A 130 -1.14 -13.75 7.96
CA ASP A 130 -0.54 -13.21 6.75
C ASP A 130 0.98 -13.41 6.70
N ILE A 131 1.61 -13.78 7.82
CA ILE A 131 3.07 -13.91 7.94
C ILE A 131 3.52 -15.31 7.46
N PRO A 132 4.35 -15.40 6.39
CA PRO A 132 4.84 -16.69 5.90
C PRO A 132 5.75 -17.41 6.91
N PRO A 133 5.82 -18.76 6.90
CA PRO A 133 6.62 -19.53 7.84
C PRO A 133 8.11 -19.16 7.86
N ASN A 134 8.70 -18.84 6.69
CA ASN A 134 10.10 -18.42 6.63
C ASN A 134 10.33 -17.07 7.33
N ILE A 135 9.35 -16.17 7.33
CA ILE A 135 9.45 -14.87 8.02
C ILE A 135 9.21 -15.04 9.52
N LYS A 136 8.25 -15.89 9.93
CA LYS A 136 8.02 -16.20 11.35
C LYS A 136 9.26 -16.71 12.05
N LYS A 137 10.08 -17.50 11.35
CA LYS A 137 11.37 -17.98 11.86
C LYS A 137 12.26 -16.82 12.33
N HIS A 138 12.46 -15.80 11.49
CA HIS A 138 13.24 -14.62 11.84
C HIS A 138 12.68 -13.85 13.04
N MET A 139 11.34 -13.81 13.20
CA MET A 139 10.70 -13.15 14.34
C MET A 139 10.86 -13.91 15.67
N MET A 140 11.13 -15.21 15.62
CA MET A 140 11.31 -16.08 16.79
C MET A 140 12.77 -16.21 17.21
N GLU A 141 13.70 -16.10 16.26
CA GLU A 141 15.15 -16.30 16.50
C GLU A 141 15.85 -15.09 17.12
N GLY A 142 15.26 -13.89 17.03
CA GLY A 142 15.76 -12.66 17.66
C GLY A 142 15.29 -12.41 19.11
N LYS A 143 14.65 -13.39 19.75
CA LYS A 143 14.27 -13.38 21.18
C LYS A 143 15.13 -14.35 21.98
#